data_AF-A0A1Y5PZA7-F1
#
_entry.id   AF-A0A1Y5PZA7-F1
#
_cell.length_a   1.000
_cell.length_b   1.000
_cell.length_c   1.000
_cell.angle_alpha   90.00
_cell.angle_beta   90.00
_cell.angle_gamma   90.00
#
_symmetry.space_group_name_H-M   'P 1'
#
loop_
_entity.id
_entity.type
_entity.pdbx_description
1 polymer ?
#
loop_
_entity_poly.entity_id
_entity_poly.type
_entity_poly.pdbx_seq_one_letter_code
_entity_poly.pdbx_strand_id
1 'polypeptide(L)'
;MGGWVLFRGLDIIAMVVPFYMNGIRMMLAMRKYEFESRTGGGVVRFKDFEVTHVHRRRETMARSIQWVAVCIAVAGCGVIVTGMVILGN
;
A
#
# COMPACT_ATOMS: atom_id res chain seq x y z
N MET A 1 29.66 12.84 -4.44
CA MET A 1 28.95 11.85 -3.58
C MET A 1 27.42 11.98 -3.66
N GLY A 2 26.84 13.19 -3.71
CA GLY A 2 25.37 13.35 -3.69
C GLY A 2 24.59 12.72 -4.85
N GLY A 3 25.18 12.62 -6.06
CA GLY A 3 24.50 11.98 -7.20
C GLY A 3 24.18 10.50 -6.97
N TRP A 4 25.08 9.74 -6.33
CA TRP A 4 24.84 8.33 -5.98
C TRP A 4 23.73 8.18 -4.93
N VAL A 5 23.59 9.14 -4.02
CA VAL A 5 22.54 9.13 -2.99
C VAL A 5 21.16 9.36 -3.61
N LEU A 6 21.07 10.21 -4.63
CA LEU A 6 19.83 10.43 -5.39
C LEU A 6 19.35 9.17 -6.12
N PHE A 7 20.26 8.45 -6.78
CA PHE A 7 19.94 7.17 -7.44
C PHE A 7 19.40 6.15 -6.44
N ARG A 8 20.02 6.03 -5.25
CA ARG A 8 19.53 5.14 -4.19
C ARG A 8 18.16 5.55 -3.65
N GLY A 9 17.90 6.85 -3.52
CA GLY A 9 16.58 7.35 -3.14
C GLY A 9 15.49 7.00 -4.17
N LEU A 10 15.82 7.10 -5.46
CA LEU A 10 14.95 6.69 -6.56
C LEU A 10 14.66 5.19 -6.56
N ASP A 11 15.67 4.34 -6.31
CA ASP A 11 15.48 2.89 -6.20
C ASP A 11 14.52 2.52 -5.05
N ILE A 12 14.63 3.21 -3.91
CA ILE A 12 13.74 3.00 -2.75
C ILE A 12 12.30 3.39 -3.09
N ILE A 13 12.09 4.49 -3.81
CA ILE A 13 10.75 4.91 -4.25
C ILE A 13 10.20 3.96 -5.31
N ALA A 14 11.03 3.46 -6.23
CA ALA A 14 10.62 2.48 -7.22
C ALA A 14 10.10 1.19 -6.57
N MET A 15 10.66 0.79 -5.42
CA MET A 15 10.14 -0.34 -4.63
C MET A 15 8.72 -0.10 -4.09
N VAL A 16 8.24 1.13 -3.94
CA VAL A 16 6.88 1.41 -3.44
C VAL A 16 5.80 0.99 -4.45
N VAL A 17 6.10 1.08 -5.76
CA VAL A 17 5.17 0.78 -6.86
C VAL A 17 4.58 -0.64 -6.78
N PRO A 18 5.37 -1.73 -6.67
CA PRO A 18 4.82 -3.08 -6.56
C PRO A 18 4.00 -3.30 -5.29
N PHE A 19 4.37 -2.70 -4.15
CA PHE A 19 3.57 -2.78 -2.92
C PHE A 19 2.21 -2.09 -3.09
N TYR A 20 2.18 -0.92 -3.73
CA TYR A 20 0.96 -0.20 -3.99
C TYR A 20 0.04 -0.96 -4.97
N MET A 21 0.61 -1.52 -6.05
CA MET A 21 -0.13 -2.35 -7.00
C MET A 21 -0.72 -3.61 -6.35
N ASN A 22 0.05 -4.29 -5.50
CA ASN A 22 -0.45 -5.45 -4.76
C ASN A 22 -1.58 -5.08 -3.79
N GLY A 23 -1.46 -3.95 -3.08
CA GLY A 23 -2.53 -3.43 -2.23
C GLY A 23 -3.82 -3.14 -2.99
N ILE A 24 -3.72 -2.50 -4.16
CA ILE A 24 -4.87 -2.23 -5.04
C ILE A 24 -5.53 -3.53 -5.52
N ARG A 25 -4.74 -4.51 -5.95
CA ARG A 25 -5.28 -5.83 -6.38
C ARG A 25 -6.03 -6.52 -5.25
N MET A 26 -5.50 -6.46 -4.03
CA MET A 26 -6.13 -7.03 -2.84
C MET A 26 -7.45 -6.31 -2.50
N MET A 27 -7.48 -4.98 -2.59
CA MET A 27 -8.70 -4.19 -2.40
C MET A 27 -9.76 -4.45 -3.47
N LEU A 28 -9.37 -4.57 -4.74
CA LEU A 28 -10.29 -4.87 -5.85
C LEU A 28 -10.92 -6.26 -5.68
N ALA A 29 -10.13 -7.26 -5.30
CA ALA A 29 -10.64 -8.59 -4.99
C ALA A 29 -11.67 -8.52 -3.84
N MET A 30 -11.34 -7.81 -2.74
CA MET A 30 -12.26 -7.65 -1.61
C MET A 30 -13.55 -6.91 -1.99
N ARG A 31 -13.47 -5.83 -2.78
CA ARG A 31 -14.67 -5.13 -3.27
C ARG A 31 -15.54 -6.01 -4.16
N LYS A 32 -14.94 -6.86 -4.98
CA LYS A 32 -15.68 -7.83 -5.80
C LYS A 32 -16.44 -8.83 -4.91
N TYR A 33 -15.78 -9.38 -3.90
CA TYR A 33 -16.41 -10.25 -2.89
C TYR A 33 -17.55 -9.55 -2.14
N GLU A 34 -17.36 -8.29 -1.72
CA GLU A 34 -18.42 -7.51 -1.07
C GLU A 34 -19.60 -7.26 -2.00
N PHE A 35 -19.35 -6.97 -3.28
CA PHE A 35 -20.40 -6.73 -4.28
C PHE A 35 -21.22 -8.01 -4.56
N GLU A 36 -20.56 -9.16 -4.70
CA GLU A 36 -21.24 -10.45 -4.86
C GLU A 36 -22.00 -10.87 -3.59
N SER A 37 -21.58 -10.39 -2.42
CA SER A 37 -22.22 -10.65 -1.12
C SER A 37 -23.25 -9.57 -0.73
N ARG A 38 -23.50 -8.57 -1.58
CA ARG A 38 -24.54 -7.56 -1.35
C ARG A 38 -25.91 -8.14 -1.66
N THR A 39 -26.80 -8.06 -0.69
CA THR A 39 -28.23 -8.29 -0.91
C THR A 39 -28.86 -7.08 -1.61
N GLY A 40 -30.02 -7.27 -2.25
CA GLY A 40 -30.74 -6.21 -2.99
C GLY A 40 -31.09 -4.95 -2.18
N GLY A 41 -30.92 -4.96 -0.85
CA GLY A 41 -31.05 -3.79 0.04
C GLY A 41 -29.73 -3.04 0.32
N GLY A 42 -28.63 -3.37 -0.36
CA GLY A 42 -27.32 -2.68 -0.18
C GLY A 42 -26.50 -3.14 1.03
N VAL A 43 -27.03 -4.07 1.83
CA VAL A 43 -26.33 -4.64 3.00
C VAL A 43 -25.49 -5.84 2.57
N VAL A 44 -24.19 -5.81 2.89
CA VAL A 44 -23.28 -6.95 2.74
C VAL A 44 -23.65 -7.98 3.82
N ARG A 45 -24.23 -9.11 3.41
CA ARG A 45 -24.51 -10.23 4.33
C ARG A 45 -23.51 -11.34 4.06
N PHE A 46 -22.52 -11.47 4.93
CA PHE A 46 -21.67 -12.65 4.95
C PHE A 46 -22.49 -13.84 5.49
N LYS A 47 -22.49 -14.97 4.77
CA LYS A 47 -23.23 -16.18 5.17
C LYS A 47 -22.76 -16.74 6.51
N ASP A 48 -21.50 -16.52 6.85
CA ASP A 48 -20.85 -17.08 8.04
C ASP A 48 -20.01 -16.01 8.79
N PHE A 49 -19.99 -16.13 10.12
CA PHE A 49 -19.21 -15.28 11.02
C PHE A 49 -17.70 -15.37 10.73
N GLU A 50 -17.26 -16.55 10.30
CA GLU A 50 -15.87 -16.86 9.96
C GLU A 50 -15.38 -16.07 8.73
N VAL A 51 -16.25 -15.91 7.73
CA VAL A 51 -15.96 -15.14 6.51
C VAL A 51 -15.80 -13.65 6.82
N THR A 52 -16.57 -13.13 7.78
CA THR A 52 -16.43 -11.75 8.27
C THR A 52 -15.07 -11.51 8.93
N HIS A 53 -14.60 -12.45 9.75
CA HIS A 53 -13.27 -12.35 10.39
C HIS A 53 -12.13 -12.40 9.37
N VAL A 54 -12.23 -13.29 8.38
CA VAL A 54 -11.24 -13.38 7.29
C VAL A 54 -11.21 -12.09 6.47
N HIS A 55 -12.37 -11.51 6.16
CA HIS A 55 -12.48 -10.24 5.45
C HIS A 55 -11.84 -9.09 6.24
N ARG A 56 -12.20 -8.95 7.52
CA ARG A 56 -11.63 -7.90 8.40
C ARG A 56 -10.11 -8.05 8.58
N ARG A 57 -9.61 -9.29 8.64
CA ARG A 57 -8.17 -9.57 8.69
C ARG A 57 -7.47 -9.16 7.39
N ARG A 58 -8.06 -9.44 6.23
CA ARG A 58 -7.53 -9.01 4.92
C ARG A 58 -7.58 -7.49 4.74
N GLU A 59 -8.63 -6.83 5.23
CA GLU A 59 -8.73 -5.37 5.24
C GLU A 59 -7.64 -4.73 6.09
N THR A 60 -7.42 -5.24 7.30
CA THR A 60 -6.36 -4.77 8.20
C THR A 60 -4.98 -4.99 7.59
N MET A 61 -4.76 -6.13 6.93
CA MET A 61 -3.51 -6.45 6.23
C MET A 61 -3.28 -5.56 5.00
N ALA A 62 -4.31 -5.27 4.21
CA ALA A 62 -4.19 -4.35 3.08
C ALA A 62 -3.85 -2.93 3.57
N ARG A 63 -4.45 -2.50 4.69
CA ARG A 63 -4.20 -1.19 5.30
C ARG A 63 -2.79 -1.09 5.88
N SER A 64 -2.27 -2.16 6.49
CA SER A 64 -0.89 -2.19 6.97
C SER A 64 0.11 -2.18 5.82
N ILE A 65 -0.15 -2.91 4.73
CA ILE A 65 0.68 -2.85 3.51
C ILE A 65 0.71 -1.43 2.93
N GLN A 66 -0.43 -0.74 2.89
CA GLN A 66 -0.49 0.66 2.45
C GLN A 66 0.32 1.58 3.37
N TRP A 67 0.21 1.41 4.70
CA TRP A 67 1.02 2.17 5.67
C TRP A 67 2.52 1.94 5.49
N VAL A 68 2.94 0.69 5.30
CA VAL A 68 4.34 0.35 5.03
C VAL A 68 4.83 0.99 3.74
N ALA A 69 4.01 0.97 2.68
CA ALA A 69 4.34 1.64 1.42
C ALA A 69 4.53 3.15 1.60
N VAL A 70 3.69 3.82 2.40
CA VAL A 70 3.83 5.24 2.74
C VAL A 70 5.12 5.49 3.53
N CYS A 71 5.45 4.66 4.52
CA CYS A 71 6.69 4.80 5.30
C CYS A 71 7.94 4.68 4.41
N ILE A 72 7.94 3.73 3.45
CA ILE A 72 9.05 3.55 2.50
C ILE A 72 9.15 4.77 1.58
N ALA A 73 8.03 5.31 1.10
CA ALA A 73 8.02 6.51 0.27
C ALA A 73 8.60 7.73 1.02
N VAL A 74 8.22 7.93 2.28
CA VAL A 74 8.75 9.02 3.13
C VAL A 74 10.25 8.85 3.35
N ALA A 75 10.71 7.63 3.65
CA ALA A 75 12.14 7.34 3.79
C ALA A 75 12.93 7.62 2.49
N GLY A 76 12.39 7.20 1.33
CA GLY A 76 12.97 7.48 0.03
C GLY A 76 13.08 8.97 -0.28
N CYS A 77 12.02 9.75 0.00
CA CYS A 77 12.05 11.21 -0.12
C CYS A 77 13.11 11.84 0.79
N GLY A 78 13.26 11.36 2.03
CA GLY A 78 14.29 11.83 2.95
C GLY A 78 15.71 11.65 2.38
N VAL A 79 15.99 10.48 1.81
CA VAL A 79 17.28 10.18 1.17
C VAL A 79 17.55 11.09 -0.04
N ILE A 80 16.52 11.36 -0.86
CA ILE A 80 16.64 12.28 -2.00
C ILE A 80 16.96 13.70 -1.53
N VAL A 81 16.25 14.21 -0.51
CA VAL A 81 16.49 15.54 0.04
C VAL A 81 17.92 15.65 0.60
N THR A 82 18.39 14.64 1.34
CA THR A 82 19.78 14.61 1.82
C THR A 82 20.78 14.60 0.66
N GLY A 83 20.51 13.83 -0.40
CA GLY A 83 21.33 13.81 -1.61
C GLY A 83 21.41 15.17 -2.32
N MET A 84 20.28 15.90 -2.38
CA MET A 84 20.23 17.26 -2.95
C MET A 84 21.02 18.27 -2.12
N VAL A 85 20.91 18.22 -0.78
CA VAL A 85 21.68 19.10 0.12
C VAL A 85 23.19 18.86 -0.03
N ILE A 86 23.63 17.61 -0.18
CA ILE A 86 25.04 17.25 -0.40
C ILE A 86 25.56 17.68 -1.78
N LEU A 87 24.68 17.85 -2.77
CA LEU A 87 25.04 18.32 -4.12
C LEU A 87 25.08 19.85 -4.22
N GLY A 88 24.34 20.55 -3.37
CA GLY A 88 24.26 22.02 -3.35
C GLY A 88 25.30 22.71 -2.48
N ASN A 89 25.95 21.98 -1.57
CA ASN A 89 27.12 22.41 -0.78
C ASN A 89 28.42 21.89 -1.41
#